data_AF-A0A803PGN0-F1
#
_entry.id   AF-A0A803PGN0-F1
#
_cell.length_a   1.000
_cell.length_b   1.000
_cell.length_c   1.000
_cell.angle_alpha   90.00
_cell.angle_beta   90.00
_cell.angle_gamma   90.00
#
_symmetry.space_group_name_H-M   'P 1'
#
loop_
_entity.id
_entity.type
_entity.pdbx_description
1 polymer ?
#
loop_
_entity_poly.entity_id
_entity_poly.type
_entity_poly.pdbx_seq_one_letter_code
_entity_poly.pdbx_strand_id
1 'polypeptide(L)'
;MVPQTSTVSKVFGSRARERFRSDLTLIEATVRNDRGDSYRGLLKQATAALLNSYSRKGFPYTSWAVKTLLIKALVSDDAAALQAQHFYIANEACN
;
A
#
# COMPACT_ATOMS: atom_id res chain seq x y z
N MET A 1 -2.47 14.70 -5.48
CA MET A 1 -3.20 13.82 -4.54
C MET A 1 -4.07 12.87 -5.35
N VAL A 2 -4.14 11.59 -4.98
CA VAL A 2 -4.98 10.60 -5.68
C VAL A 2 -6.29 10.41 -4.90
N PRO A 3 -7.47 10.43 -5.55
CA PRO A 3 -8.74 10.17 -4.87
C PRO A 3 -8.75 8.77 -4.23
N GLN A 4 -9.25 8.65 -2.99
CA GLN A 4 -9.36 7.36 -2.27
C GLN A 4 -10.31 6.36 -2.95
N THR A 5 -11.22 6.85 -3.79
CA THR A 5 -12.11 6.04 -4.64
C THR A 5 -11.40 5.49 -5.89
N SER A 6 -10.14 5.85 -6.12
CA SER A 6 -9.37 5.33 -7.24
C SER A 6 -9.08 3.85 -7.05
N THR A 7 -9.09 3.11 -8.15
CA THR A 7 -8.73 1.70 -8.15
C THR A 7 -7.23 1.52 -7.89
N VAL A 8 -6.88 0.46 -7.16
CA VAL A 8 -5.51 0.04 -6.86
C VAL A 8 -4.67 -0.07 -8.14
N SER A 9 -5.26 -0.60 -9.21
CA SER A 9 -4.66 -0.70 -10.54
C SER A 9 -4.30 0.65 -11.16
N LYS A 10 -5.12 1.69 -10.96
CA LYS A 10 -4.86 3.05 -11.44
C LYS A 10 -3.77 3.75 -10.64
N VAL A 11 -3.63 3.41 -9.36
CA VAL A 11 -2.67 4.07 -8.45
C VAL A 11 -1.29 3.43 -8.52
N PHE A 12 -1.26 2.10 -8.57
CA PHE A 12 -0.05 1.28 -8.44
C PHE A 12 0.35 0.56 -9.75
N GLY A 13 -0.43 0.71 -10.82
CA GLY A 13 -0.09 0.25 -12.15
C GLY A 13 -0.46 -1.20 -12.45
N SER A 14 -0.01 -1.70 -13.62
CA SER A 14 -0.38 -2.99 -14.19
C SER A 14 -0.04 -4.19 -13.30
N ARG A 15 1.10 -4.15 -12.59
CA ARG A 15 1.51 -5.22 -11.66
C ARG A 15 0.52 -5.42 -10.52
N ALA A 16 -0.08 -4.34 -10.03
CA ALA A 16 -1.13 -4.43 -9.02
C ALA A 16 -2.45 -4.97 -9.62
N ARG A 17 -2.73 -4.67 -10.89
CA ARG A 17 -3.90 -5.21 -11.63
C ARG A 17 -3.80 -6.72 -11.86
N GLU A 18 -2.61 -7.26 -12.09
CA GLU A 18 -2.40 -8.71 -12.28
C GLU A 18 -2.65 -9.49 -10.99
N ARG A 19 -2.40 -8.86 -9.82
CA ARG A 19 -2.46 -9.54 -8.52
C ARG A 19 -3.73 -9.25 -7.70
N PHE A 20 -4.34 -8.09 -7.90
CA PHE A 20 -5.55 -7.64 -7.20
C PHE A 20 -6.70 -7.45 -8.19
N ARG A 21 -7.95 -7.61 -7.73
CA ARG A 21 -9.12 -7.39 -8.58
C ARG A 21 -9.11 -5.97 -9.14
N SER A 22 -9.45 -5.83 -10.42
CA SER A 22 -9.41 -4.58 -11.18
C SER A 22 -10.23 -3.44 -10.57
N ASP A 23 -11.32 -3.80 -9.89
CA ASP A 23 -12.32 -2.95 -9.25
C ASP A 23 -11.97 -2.58 -7.80
N LEU A 24 -10.92 -3.19 -7.21
CA LEU A 24 -10.54 -2.92 -5.83
C LEU A 24 -10.09 -1.46 -5.67
N THR A 25 -10.81 -0.71 -4.84
CA THR A 25 -10.48 0.68 -4.50
C THR A 25 -9.46 0.74 -3.36
N LEU A 26 -8.76 1.89 -3.24
CA LEU A 26 -7.84 2.12 -2.12
C LEU A 26 -8.54 1.97 -0.77
N ILE A 27 -9.77 2.48 -0.63
CA ILE A 27 -10.49 2.41 0.64
C ILE A 27 -10.91 0.98 1.00
N GLU A 28 -11.37 0.18 0.04
CA GLU A 28 -11.69 -1.23 0.28
C GLU A 28 -10.46 -2.04 0.67
N ALA A 29 -9.29 -1.70 0.13
CA ALA A 29 -8.03 -2.32 0.52
C ALA A 29 -7.65 -2.04 1.98
N THR A 30 -8.10 -0.92 2.57
CA THR A 30 -7.80 -0.58 3.97
C THR A 30 -8.68 -1.31 5.00
N VAL A 31 -9.90 -1.70 4.62
CA VAL A 31 -10.94 -2.23 5.53
C VAL A 31 -10.94 -3.76 5.60
N ARG A 32 -10.33 -4.45 4.63
CA ARG A 32 -10.32 -5.92 4.62
C ARG A 32 -9.48 -6.50 5.76
N ASN A 33 -9.93 -7.65 6.27
CA ASN A 33 -9.23 -8.41 7.29
C ASN A 33 -8.18 -9.31 6.62
N ASP A 34 -6.96 -9.27 7.12
CA ASP A 34 -5.74 -9.67 6.41
C ASP A 34 -5.26 -11.10 6.77
N ARG A 35 -6.08 -11.89 7.49
CA ARG A 35 -5.67 -13.19 8.03
C ARG A 35 -5.22 -14.14 6.90
N GLY A 36 -3.90 -14.22 6.70
CA GLY A 36 -3.22 -15.19 5.85
C GLY A 36 -2.79 -14.73 4.44
N ASP A 37 -2.95 -13.45 4.06
CA ASP A 37 -2.54 -12.96 2.72
C ASP A 37 -1.56 -11.77 2.85
N SER A 38 -0.26 -12.07 2.74
CA SER A 38 0.84 -11.10 2.87
C SER A 38 0.71 -9.93 1.88
N TYR A 39 0.18 -10.18 0.68
CA TYR A 39 -0.04 -9.15 -0.33
C TYR A 39 -1.19 -8.20 0.03
N ARG A 40 -2.23 -8.70 0.71
CA ARG A 40 -3.30 -7.84 1.22
C ARG A 40 -2.81 -6.96 2.36
N GLY A 41 -2.06 -7.55 3.29
CA GLY A 41 -1.41 -6.78 4.37
C GLY A 41 -0.50 -5.69 3.81
N LEU A 42 0.31 -6.02 2.80
CA LEU A 42 1.14 -5.06 2.07
C LEU A 42 0.31 -3.93 1.45
N LEU A 43 -0.76 -4.27 0.72
CA LEU A 43 -1.59 -3.27 0.02
C LEU A 43 -2.28 -2.32 1.01
N LYS A 44 -2.77 -2.85 2.13
CA LYS A 44 -3.37 -2.06 3.21
C LYS A 44 -2.38 -1.04 3.77
N GLN A 45 -1.19 -1.51 4.17
CA GLN A 45 -0.17 -0.64 4.76
C GLN A 45 0.42 0.34 3.75
N ALA A 46 0.60 -0.07 2.50
CA ALA A 46 1.03 0.81 1.42
C ALA A 46 -0.01 1.89 1.12
N THR A 47 -1.31 1.57 1.19
CA THR A 47 -2.37 2.56 1.01
C THR A 47 -2.37 3.58 2.14
N ALA A 48 -2.24 3.14 3.39
CA ALA A 48 -2.10 4.03 4.53
C ALA A 48 -0.84 4.91 4.41
N ALA A 49 0.30 4.33 4.03
CA ALA A 49 1.55 5.07 3.81
C ALA A 49 1.43 6.10 2.68
N LEU A 50 0.70 5.77 1.60
CA LEU A 50 0.46 6.70 0.51
C LEU A 50 -0.38 7.88 0.97
N LEU A 51 -1.44 7.64 1.74
CA LEU A 51 -2.27 8.71 2.31
C LEU A 51 -1.47 9.58 3.28
N ASN A 52 -0.71 8.96 4.18
CA ASN A 52 0.17 9.66 5.10
C ASN A 52 1.22 10.50 4.37
N SER A 53 1.79 10.02 3.26
CA SER A 53 2.74 10.79 2.44
C SER A 53 2.13 12.05 1.82
N TYR A 54 0.81 12.10 1.66
CA TYR A 54 0.10 13.28 1.15
C TYR A 54 -0.29 14.27 2.25
N SER A 55 -0.58 13.78 3.47
CA SER A 55 -1.19 14.58 4.53
C SER A 55 -0.24 14.93 5.68
N ARG A 56 0.72 14.05 6.01
CA ARG A 56 1.65 14.22 7.14
C ARG A 56 2.97 14.83 6.69
N LYS A 57 3.28 16.03 7.20
CA LYS A 57 4.61 16.64 7.03
C LYS A 57 5.64 15.80 7.80
N GLY A 58 6.78 15.49 7.17
CA GLY A 58 7.84 14.69 7.78
C GLY A 58 7.62 13.17 7.72
N PHE A 59 6.59 12.69 7.00
CA PHE A 59 6.41 11.26 6.78
C PHE A 59 7.63 10.67 6.04
N PRO A 60 8.19 9.53 6.48
CA PRO A 60 9.48 9.03 5.99
C PRO A 60 9.45 8.56 4.53
N TYR A 61 8.27 8.34 3.94
CA TYR A 61 8.14 7.92 2.56
C TYR A 61 7.48 9.00 1.70
N THR A 62 8.07 9.27 0.53
CA THR A 62 7.37 10.05 -0.50
C THR A 62 6.33 9.18 -1.19
N SER A 63 5.31 9.80 -1.77
CA SER A 63 4.25 9.08 -2.49
C SER A 63 4.78 8.22 -3.64
N TRP A 64 5.87 8.66 -4.28
CA TRP A 64 6.58 7.88 -5.30
C TRP A 64 7.29 6.67 -4.69
N ALA A 65 7.99 6.85 -3.56
CA ALA A 65 8.66 5.75 -2.87
C ALA A 65 7.69 4.65 -2.45
N VAL A 66 6.51 5.02 -1.91
CA VAL A 66 5.46 4.05 -1.52
C VAL A 66 5.04 3.18 -2.71
N LYS A 67 4.79 3.79 -3.87
CA LYS A 67 4.40 3.06 -5.09
C LYS A 67 5.49 2.11 -5.57
N THR A 68 6.73 2.59 -5.61
CA THR A 68 7.89 1.78 -6.05
C THR A 68 8.13 0.60 -5.11
N LEU A 69 8.07 0.83 -3.79
CA LEU A 69 8.28 -0.20 -2.78
C LEU A 69 7.16 -1.24 -2.78
N LEU A 70 5.90 -0.82 -2.98
CA LEU A 70 4.80 -1.76 -3.17
C LEU A 70 5.08 -2.71 -4.34
N ILE A 71 5.42 -2.17 -5.52
CA ILE A 71 5.66 -2.99 -6.73
C ILE A 71 6.84 -3.95 -6.52
N LYS A 72 7.92 -3.49 -5.89
CA LYS A 72 9.08 -4.34 -5.56
C LYS A 72 8.71 -5.49 -4.63
N ALA A 73 7.87 -5.22 -3.63
CA ALA A 73 7.45 -6.21 -2.65
C ALA A 73 6.46 -7.25 -3.21
N LEU A 74 5.93 -7.06 -4.42
CA LEU A 74 5.07 -8.06 -5.08
C LEU A 74 5.83 -9.32 -5.56
N VAL A 75 7.16 -9.34 -5.47
CA VAL A 75 8.00 -10.45 -5.96
C VAL A 75 7.82 -11.76 -5.18
N SER A 76 7.48 -11.71 -3.89
CA SER A 76 7.24 -12.89 -3.05
C SER A 76 6.38 -12.56 -1.83
N ASP A 77 5.76 -13.58 -1.22
CA ASP A 77 4.99 -13.41 0.02
C ASP A 77 5.86 -12.87 1.17
N ASP A 78 7.10 -13.34 1.30
CA ASP A 78 8.03 -12.86 2.33
C ASP A 78 8.41 -11.39 2.13
N ALA A 79 8.69 -10.99 0.88
CA ALA A 79 8.96 -9.59 0.56
C ALA A 79 7.74 -8.70 0.81
N ALA A 80 6.55 -9.22 0.51
CA ALA A 80 5.29 -8.53 0.79
C ALA A 80 5.08 -8.35 2.30
N ALA A 81 5.27 -9.39 3.10
CA ALA A 81 5.13 -9.33 4.54
C ALA A 81 6.15 -8.37 5.19
N LEU A 82 7.42 -8.45 4.78
CA LEU A 82 8.47 -7.57 5.26
C LEU A 82 8.18 -6.10 4.94
N GLN A 83 7.82 -5.81 3.69
CA GLN A 83 7.51 -4.44 3.28
C GLN A 83 6.21 -3.91 3.93
N ALA A 84 5.23 -4.79 4.17
CA ALA A 84 4.03 -4.44 4.94
C ALA A 84 4.41 -4.00 6.36
N GLN A 85 5.34 -4.70 7.01
CA GLN A 85 5.82 -4.35 8.34
C GLN A 85 6.56 -2.99 8.35
N HIS A 86 7.40 -2.71 7.35
CA HIS A 86 8.05 -1.41 7.22
C HIS A 86 7.06 -0.26 7.08
N PHE A 87 6.04 -0.44 6.24
CA PHE A 87 4.98 0.55 6.10
C PHE A 87 4.15 0.69 7.39
N TYR A 88 3.84 -0.41 8.07
CA TYR A 88 3.15 -0.38 9.36
C TYR A 88 3.91 0.46 10.39
N ILE A 89 5.21 0.22 10.57
CA ILE A 89 6.04 0.99 11.50
C ILE A 89 6.03 2.48 11.14
N ALA A 90 6.17 2.82 9.85
CA ALA A 90 6.13 4.21 9.41
C ALA A 90 4.76 4.88 9.61
N ASN A 91 3.66 4.13 9.44
CA ASN A 91 2.31 4.63 9.65
C ASN A 91 2.03 4.89 11.14
N GLU A 92 2.48 3.99 12.01
CA GLU A 92 2.32 4.06 13.46
C GLU A 92 3.26 5.05 14.13
N ALA A 93 4.38 5.39 13.47
CA ALA A 93 5.30 6.43 13.92
C ALA A 93 4.59 7.79 13.93
N CYS A 94 3.89 8.07 15.02
CA CYS A 94 3.32 9.37 15.34
C CYS A 94 4.42 10.21 16.00
N ASN A 95 4.85 11.27 15.31
CA ASN A 95 5.64 12.36 15.89
C ASN A 95 4.97 13.68 15.48
#